data_AF-A0A1Q3BBQ8-F1
#
_entry.id   AF-A0A1Q3BBQ8-F1
#
_cell.length_a   1.000
_cell.length_b   1.000
_cell.length_c   1.000
_cell.angle_alpha   90.00
_cell.angle_beta   90.00
_cell.angle_gamma   90.00
#
_symmetry.space_group_name_H-M   'P 1'
#
loop_
_entity.id
_entity.type
_entity.pdbx_description
1 polymer ?
#
loop_
_entity_poly.entity_id
_entity_poly.type
_entity_poly.pdbx_seq_one_letter_code
_entity_poly.pdbx_strand_id
1 'polypeptide(L)'
;VMGGRNIDLDFCSSEFSFVSWLDDLHLLPLVQISNPFYIKLVKKFYSNLKMVSAQNEEFAITSSVKGQRIYLDARILASILHIPHTGLYVFESKKWPEVDGFHPNQILSILYPNDPNVHPNMALTTNRLSVDHRLLHHLIVHQILPTGKGYAKLSRMQVFIMWCILSKIEFCFPLLMLKTMVRAFSQKKLVLPFGSILTKVFLHGHIPLEGEIATKLKKEDTYNKSTLNRMGWKKQEGIWTYLPKADQAPRIAREEQEDNPYWEAQEQAAPAQPHA
;
A
#
# COMPACT_ATOMS: atom_id res chain seq x y z
N VAL A 1 -10.73 0.78 9.55
CA VAL A 1 -9.91 1.90 9.04
C VAL A 1 -8.47 1.53 9.27
N MET A 2 -7.64 1.51 8.23
CA MET A 2 -6.21 1.26 8.33
C MET A 2 -5.49 2.59 8.50
N GLY A 3 -4.77 2.77 9.62
CA GLY A 3 -4.05 4.00 9.93
C GLY A 3 -2.88 4.28 8.98
N GLY A 4 -2.19 3.21 8.56
CA GLY A 4 -0.92 3.29 7.85
C GLY A 4 0.20 2.73 8.72
N ARG A 5 1.44 2.81 8.22
CA ARG A 5 2.65 2.46 8.96
C ARG A 5 3.76 3.42 8.62
N ASN A 6 4.69 3.59 9.55
CA ASN A 6 5.83 4.47 9.38
C ASN A 6 7.15 3.76 9.70
N ILE A 7 8.26 4.40 9.35
CA ILE A 7 9.60 3.89 9.66
C ILE A 7 10.25 4.72 10.77
N ASP A 8 11.02 4.05 11.61
CA ASP A 8 12.05 4.70 12.42
C ASP A 8 13.22 5.01 11.47
N LEU A 9 13.35 6.27 11.02
CA LEU A 9 14.27 6.62 9.94
C LEU A 9 15.73 6.38 10.33
N ASP A 10 16.13 6.73 11.56
CA ASP A 10 17.51 6.57 12.04
C ASP A 10 17.89 5.09 12.10
N PHE A 11 17.01 4.27 12.69
CA PHE A 11 17.22 2.83 12.72
C PHE A 11 17.23 2.23 11.32
N CYS A 12 16.21 2.51 10.50
CA CYS A 12 16.06 1.86 9.20
C CYS A 12 17.15 2.27 8.20
N SER A 13 17.58 3.53 8.18
CA SER A 13 18.63 4.01 7.26
C SER A 13 20.00 3.43 7.57
N SER A 14 20.28 3.13 8.85
CA SER A 14 21.54 2.50 9.27
C SER A 14 21.59 0.98 9.02
N GLU A 15 20.44 0.34 8.88
CA GLU A 15 20.32 -1.12 8.85
C GLU A 15 19.88 -1.68 7.48
N PHE A 16 19.21 -0.88 6.66
CA PHE A 16 18.51 -1.34 5.46
C PHE A 16 18.68 -0.39 4.27
N SER A 17 18.85 -0.98 3.10
CA SER A 17 18.98 -0.28 1.82
C SER A 17 17.66 0.32 1.33
N PHE A 18 16.50 -0.25 1.72
CA PHE A 18 15.22 0.21 1.19
C PHE A 18 14.91 1.69 1.46
N VAL A 19 15.51 2.27 2.51
CA VAL A 19 15.35 3.70 2.80
C VAL A 19 15.94 4.55 1.68
N SER A 20 17.12 4.17 1.16
CA SER A 20 17.74 4.89 0.03
C SER A 20 16.89 4.84 -1.24
N TRP A 21 16.25 3.70 -1.51
CA TRP A 21 15.35 3.56 -2.67
C TRP A 21 14.11 4.44 -2.57
N LEU A 22 13.61 4.66 -1.35
CA LEU A 22 12.50 5.59 -1.11
C LEU A 22 12.95 7.05 -1.23
N ASP A 23 14.16 7.36 -0.78
CA ASP A 23 14.74 8.70 -0.87
C ASP A 23 15.01 9.13 -2.31
N ASP A 24 15.51 8.20 -3.15
CA ASP A 24 15.70 8.38 -4.59
C ASP A 24 14.43 8.86 -5.32
N LEU A 25 13.24 8.58 -4.77
CA LEU A 25 11.93 9.00 -5.32
C LEU A 25 11.20 10.02 -4.44
N HIS A 26 11.90 10.61 -3.47
CA HIS A 26 11.35 11.59 -2.52
C HIS A 26 10.11 11.10 -1.76
N LEU A 27 10.11 9.82 -1.36
CA LEU A 27 9.00 9.16 -0.66
C LEU A 27 9.16 9.13 0.86
N LEU A 28 10.27 9.61 1.42
CA LEU A 28 10.46 9.68 2.87
C LEU A 28 9.33 10.42 3.60
N PRO A 29 8.83 11.59 3.12
CA PRO A 29 7.72 12.29 3.77
C PRO A 29 6.45 11.45 3.90
N LEU A 30 6.22 10.52 2.98
CA LEU A 30 5.07 9.62 2.97
C LEU A 30 5.20 8.50 4.01
N VAL A 31 6.39 7.92 4.16
CA VAL A 31 6.65 6.81 5.10
C VAL A 31 7.01 7.27 6.52
N GLN A 32 7.08 8.58 6.77
CA GLN A 32 7.27 9.16 8.09
C GLN A 32 5.97 9.69 8.72
N ILE A 33 4.83 9.58 8.02
CA ILE A 33 3.53 10.06 8.54
C ILE A 33 3.16 9.28 9.80
N SER A 34 3.09 9.99 10.92
CA SER A 34 2.76 9.45 12.25
C SER A 34 1.50 10.07 12.86
N ASN A 35 0.79 10.91 12.12
CA ASN A 35 -0.40 11.60 12.59
C ASN A 35 -1.43 10.61 13.16
N PRO A 36 -2.14 10.95 14.24
CA PRO A 36 -3.31 10.18 14.65
C PRO A 36 -4.37 10.21 13.56
N PHE A 37 -5.30 9.27 13.58
CA PHE A 37 -6.42 9.20 12.66
C PHE A 37 -7.75 9.11 13.36
N TYR A 38 -8.80 9.61 12.70
CA TYR A 38 -10.12 9.81 13.31
C TYR A 38 -11.13 8.91 12.60
N ILE A 39 -11.40 7.75 13.20
CA ILE A 39 -12.19 6.68 12.57
C ILE A 39 -13.55 7.17 12.07
N LYS A 40 -14.24 8.00 12.87
CA LYS A 40 -15.56 8.57 12.51
C LYS A 40 -15.47 9.47 11.28
N LEU A 41 -14.48 10.38 11.26
CA LEU A 41 -14.26 11.29 10.12
C LEU A 41 -13.84 10.55 8.86
N VAL A 42 -12.95 9.56 8.97
CA VAL A 42 -12.55 8.71 7.84
C VAL A 42 -13.77 7.99 7.26
N LYS A 43 -14.59 7.35 8.10
CA LYS A 43 -15.84 6.71 7.63
C LYS A 43 -16.77 7.70 6.92
N LYS A 44 -16.92 8.91 7.46
CA LYS A 44 -17.74 9.98 6.86
C LYS A 44 -17.17 10.47 5.52
N PHE A 45 -15.85 10.56 5.42
CA PHE A 45 -15.16 10.90 4.17
C PHE A 45 -15.47 9.86 3.08
N TYR A 46 -15.31 8.57 3.38
CA TYR A 46 -15.60 7.51 2.41
C TYR A 46 -17.09 7.40 2.09
N SER A 47 -18.00 7.58 3.05
CA SER A 47 -19.44 7.50 2.79
C SER A 47 -19.95 8.57 1.83
N ASN A 48 -19.24 9.70 1.75
CA ASN A 48 -19.59 10.84 0.90
C ASN A 48 -18.66 10.98 -0.31
N LEU A 49 -17.79 9.99 -0.55
CA LEU A 49 -16.80 10.02 -1.62
C LEU A 49 -17.49 10.00 -2.99
N LYS A 50 -17.10 10.91 -3.87
CA LYS A 50 -17.56 11.00 -5.25
C LYS A 50 -16.38 11.21 -6.18
N MET A 51 -16.42 10.53 -7.32
CA MET A 51 -15.49 10.81 -8.42
C MET A 51 -15.95 12.08 -9.12
N VAL A 52 -15.01 12.97 -9.42
CA VAL A 52 -15.25 14.09 -10.33
C VAL A 52 -14.81 13.61 -11.71
N SER A 53 -15.75 13.57 -12.65
CA SER A 53 -15.47 13.29 -14.06
C SER A 53 -16.09 14.39 -14.91
N ALA A 54 -15.33 15.45 -15.16
CA ALA A 54 -15.63 16.39 -16.24
C ALA A 54 -14.80 16.00 -17.48
N GLN A 55 -15.30 16.30 -18.67
CA GLN A 55 -14.49 16.15 -19.89
C GLN A 55 -13.25 17.06 -19.77
N ASN A 56 -12.07 16.49 -20.01
CA ASN A 56 -10.76 17.17 -19.97
C ASN A 56 -10.24 17.63 -18.59
N GLU A 57 -10.84 17.21 -17.48
CA GLU A 57 -10.26 17.44 -16.15
C GLU A 57 -9.38 16.26 -15.69
N GLU A 58 -8.29 16.57 -14.98
CA GLU A 58 -7.50 15.56 -14.28
C GLU A 58 -8.38 14.80 -13.27
N PHE A 59 -8.08 13.52 -13.06
CA PHE A 59 -8.84 12.70 -12.12
C PHE A 59 -8.80 13.30 -10.71
N ALA A 60 -9.98 13.60 -10.18
CA ALA A 60 -10.16 14.12 -8.85
C ALA A 60 -11.29 13.40 -8.11
N ILE A 61 -11.27 13.51 -6.78
CA ILE A 61 -12.33 13.04 -5.90
C ILE A 61 -12.82 14.20 -5.04
N THR A 62 -14.10 14.13 -4.67
CA THR A 62 -14.69 15.02 -3.68
C THR A 62 -15.31 14.23 -2.54
N SER A 63 -15.39 14.86 -1.38
CA SER A 63 -16.14 14.34 -0.25
C SER A 63 -16.68 15.49 0.60
N SER A 64 -17.54 15.19 1.56
CA SER A 64 -17.95 16.14 2.58
C SER A 64 -17.82 15.55 3.98
N VAL A 65 -17.21 16.30 4.89
CA VAL A 65 -17.04 15.93 6.29
C VAL A 65 -17.42 17.15 7.14
N LYS A 66 -18.24 16.96 8.18
CA LYS A 66 -18.74 18.06 9.02
C LYS A 66 -19.32 19.26 8.23
N GLY A 67 -19.99 18.99 7.11
CA GLY A 67 -20.59 20.04 6.26
C GLY A 67 -19.62 20.77 5.35
N GLN A 68 -18.31 20.55 5.48
CA GLN A 68 -17.30 21.15 4.62
C GLN A 68 -16.96 20.22 3.46
N ARG A 69 -16.75 20.79 2.27
CA ARG A 69 -16.42 20.04 1.05
C ARG A 69 -14.91 19.94 0.91
N ILE A 70 -14.44 18.75 0.59
CA ILE A 70 -13.04 18.46 0.29
C ILE A 70 -12.95 18.11 -1.19
N TYR A 71 -12.02 18.73 -1.89
CA TYR A 71 -11.65 18.41 -3.28
C TYR A 71 -10.18 17.96 -3.29
N LEU A 72 -9.89 16.86 -3.95
CA LEU A 72 -8.54 16.31 -4.08
C LEU A 72 -8.29 15.84 -5.50
N ASP A 73 -7.35 16.49 -6.18
CA ASP A 73 -6.64 15.94 -7.34
C ASP A 73 -5.26 15.42 -6.90
N ALA A 74 -4.50 14.84 -7.84
CA ALA A 74 -3.18 14.30 -7.54
C ALA A 74 -2.21 15.39 -7.04
N ARG A 75 -2.30 16.60 -7.58
CA ARG A 75 -1.43 17.74 -7.25
C ARG A 75 -1.66 18.23 -5.83
N ILE A 76 -2.91 18.41 -5.41
CA ILE A 76 -3.30 18.81 -4.06
C ILE A 76 -2.84 17.74 -3.07
N LEU A 77 -3.12 16.46 -3.35
CA LEU A 77 -2.70 15.38 -2.45
C LEU A 77 -1.17 15.34 -2.32
N ALA A 78 -0.43 15.51 -3.41
CA ALA A 78 1.02 15.58 -3.40
C ALA A 78 1.55 16.75 -2.56
N SER A 79 0.94 17.93 -2.70
CA SER A 79 1.28 19.10 -1.89
C SER A 79 1.05 18.88 -0.40
N ILE A 80 -0.03 18.19 -0.02
CA ILE A 80 -0.33 17.84 1.39
C ILE A 80 0.69 16.84 1.95
N LEU A 81 1.16 15.92 1.11
CA LEU A 81 2.05 14.84 1.52
C LEU A 81 3.54 15.16 1.33
N HIS A 82 3.86 16.25 0.64
CA HIS A 82 5.20 16.64 0.23
C HIS A 82 5.93 15.55 -0.57
N ILE A 83 5.25 15.00 -1.58
CA ILE A 83 5.80 13.98 -2.50
C ILE A 83 5.60 14.40 -3.96
N PRO A 84 6.33 13.80 -4.93
CA PRO A 84 6.10 14.05 -6.35
C PRO A 84 4.71 13.61 -6.82
N HIS A 85 4.20 14.28 -7.87
CA HIS A 85 2.95 13.92 -8.56
C HIS A 85 3.13 13.71 -10.07
N THR A 86 4.37 13.74 -10.54
CA THR A 86 4.74 13.48 -11.93
C THR A 86 5.17 12.03 -12.10
N GLY A 87 5.48 11.67 -13.34
CA GLY A 87 5.95 10.34 -13.70
C GLY A 87 4.85 9.41 -14.17
N LEU A 88 5.22 8.14 -14.30
CA LEU A 88 4.37 7.07 -14.79
C LEU A 88 3.14 6.90 -13.90
N TYR A 89 2.01 6.56 -14.51
CA TYR A 89 0.83 6.12 -13.78
C TYR A 89 0.25 4.87 -14.43
N VAL A 90 0.07 3.84 -13.62
CA VAL A 90 -0.64 2.61 -13.98
C VAL A 90 -1.50 2.20 -12.79
N PHE A 91 -2.70 1.70 -13.05
CA PHE A 91 -3.52 1.06 -12.04
C PHE A 91 -4.22 -0.16 -12.62
N GLU A 92 -3.49 -1.27 -12.67
CA GLU A 92 -3.92 -2.55 -13.23
C GLU A 92 -3.67 -3.67 -12.22
N SER A 93 -4.65 -4.55 -12.04
CA SER A 93 -4.57 -5.64 -11.05
C SER A 93 -4.73 -7.03 -11.67
N LYS A 94 -5.31 -7.12 -12.87
CA LYS A 94 -5.63 -8.38 -13.54
C LYS A 94 -4.47 -8.87 -14.39
N LYS A 95 -3.78 -7.99 -15.09
CA LYS A 95 -2.62 -8.34 -15.94
C LYS A 95 -1.35 -7.63 -15.48
N TRP A 96 -0.23 -8.02 -16.06
CA TRP A 96 1.01 -7.26 -15.90
C TRP A 96 0.86 -5.91 -16.61
N PRO A 97 1.32 -4.80 -15.99
CA PRO A 97 1.43 -3.52 -16.68
C PRO A 97 2.23 -3.65 -17.98
N GLU A 98 1.75 -3.00 -19.03
CA GLU A 98 2.45 -2.88 -20.31
C GLU A 98 3.05 -1.47 -20.36
N VAL A 99 4.29 -1.34 -19.92
CA VAL A 99 5.04 -0.09 -19.88
C VAL A 99 6.44 -0.34 -20.42
N ASP A 100 6.97 0.60 -21.19
CA ASP A 100 8.33 0.57 -21.71
C ASP A 100 9.36 0.30 -20.60
N GLY A 101 10.23 -0.68 -20.84
CA GLY A 101 11.26 -1.11 -19.89
C GLY A 101 10.78 -2.02 -18.76
N PHE A 102 9.47 -2.21 -18.57
CA PHE A 102 8.96 -3.15 -17.57
C PHE A 102 8.86 -4.57 -18.12
N HIS A 103 9.72 -5.45 -17.62
CA HIS A 103 9.67 -6.88 -17.92
C HIS A 103 9.52 -7.68 -16.63
N PRO A 104 8.39 -8.39 -16.43
CA PRO A 104 8.14 -9.15 -15.19
C PRO A 104 9.27 -10.12 -14.81
N ASN A 105 9.88 -10.80 -15.78
CA ASN A 105 11.00 -11.71 -15.52
C ASN A 105 12.22 -11.02 -14.89
N GLN A 106 12.51 -9.77 -15.28
CA GLN A 106 13.68 -9.03 -14.77
C GLN A 106 13.48 -8.59 -13.33
N ILE A 107 12.30 -8.09 -12.97
CA ILE A 107 12.04 -7.75 -11.56
C ILE A 107 11.96 -9.03 -10.70
N LEU A 108 11.41 -10.12 -11.23
CA LEU A 108 11.33 -11.38 -10.48
C LEU A 108 12.71 -11.97 -10.20
N SER A 109 13.68 -11.87 -11.11
CA SER A 109 15.05 -12.31 -10.82
C SER A 109 15.74 -11.46 -9.76
N ILE A 110 15.40 -10.18 -9.61
CA ILE A 110 15.88 -9.31 -8.52
C ILE A 110 15.23 -9.69 -7.19
N LEU A 111 13.92 -9.95 -7.19
CA LEU A 111 13.17 -10.28 -5.96
C LEU A 111 13.43 -11.70 -5.47
N TYR A 112 13.71 -12.64 -6.37
CA TYR A 112 13.89 -14.06 -6.11
C TYR A 112 15.19 -14.60 -6.76
N PRO A 113 16.37 -14.06 -6.40
CA PRO A 113 17.63 -14.36 -7.11
C PRO A 113 18.04 -15.84 -7.05
N ASN A 114 17.54 -16.59 -6.07
CA ASN A 114 17.91 -17.99 -5.83
C ASN A 114 16.82 -19.00 -6.26
N ASP A 115 15.78 -18.55 -6.97
CA ASP A 115 14.67 -19.42 -7.40
C ASP A 115 14.64 -19.56 -8.93
N PRO A 116 15.20 -20.65 -9.50
CA PRO A 116 15.26 -20.83 -10.95
C PRO A 116 13.87 -21.08 -11.57
N ASN A 117 12.86 -21.39 -10.75
CA ASN A 117 11.50 -21.67 -11.22
C ASN A 117 10.60 -20.44 -11.14
N VAL A 118 11.13 -19.26 -10.77
CA VAL A 118 10.31 -18.06 -10.67
C VAL A 118 9.83 -17.62 -12.06
N HIS A 119 8.52 -17.44 -12.22
CA HIS A 119 7.95 -16.98 -13.50
C HIS A 119 6.68 -16.12 -13.30
N PRO A 120 6.29 -15.27 -14.26
CA PRO A 120 5.28 -14.22 -14.07
C PRO A 120 3.84 -14.70 -13.83
N ASN A 121 3.59 -16.00 -14.01
CA ASN A 121 2.28 -16.62 -13.85
C ASN A 121 2.14 -17.43 -12.57
N MET A 122 3.20 -17.55 -11.76
CA MET A 122 3.16 -18.26 -10.49
C MET A 122 2.55 -17.39 -9.38
N ALA A 123 2.17 -18.02 -8.27
CA ALA A 123 1.87 -17.31 -7.03
C ALA A 123 3.17 -16.82 -6.38
N LEU A 124 3.31 -15.51 -6.24
CA LEU A 124 4.48 -14.86 -5.65
C LEU A 124 4.30 -14.72 -4.13
N THR A 125 5.30 -15.13 -3.36
CA THR A 125 5.24 -15.16 -1.88
C THR A 125 6.30 -14.27 -1.25
N THR A 126 6.00 -13.72 -0.06
CA THR A 126 6.90 -12.78 0.63
C THR A 126 7.98 -13.46 1.48
N ASN A 127 7.84 -14.76 1.76
CA ASN A 127 8.78 -15.52 2.59
C ASN A 127 10.14 -15.80 1.91
N ARG A 128 10.23 -15.67 0.58
CA ARG A 128 11.48 -15.81 -0.18
C ARG A 128 12.17 -14.48 -0.48
N LEU A 129 11.55 -13.36 -0.09
CA LEU A 129 12.15 -12.02 -0.26
C LEU A 129 13.27 -11.79 0.76
N SER A 130 14.27 -11.01 0.37
CA SER A 130 15.22 -10.42 1.31
C SER A 130 14.52 -9.54 2.35
N VAL A 131 15.21 -9.23 3.45
CA VAL A 131 14.67 -8.34 4.49
C VAL A 131 14.26 -6.98 3.90
N ASP A 132 15.09 -6.37 3.06
CA ASP A 132 14.81 -5.09 2.40
C ASP A 132 13.58 -5.16 1.50
N HIS A 133 13.51 -6.16 0.61
CA HIS A 133 12.38 -6.32 -0.30
C HIS A 133 11.08 -6.60 0.47
N ARG A 134 11.16 -7.36 1.57
CA ARG A 134 10.00 -7.64 2.40
C ARG A 134 9.54 -6.41 3.18
N LEU A 135 10.45 -5.60 3.70
CA LEU A 135 10.12 -4.33 4.38
C LEU A 135 9.52 -3.33 3.39
N LEU A 136 10.09 -3.21 2.19
CA LEU A 136 9.54 -2.39 1.11
C LEU A 136 8.11 -2.83 0.74
N HIS A 137 7.89 -4.14 0.51
CA HIS A 137 6.56 -4.68 0.23
C HIS A 137 5.57 -4.35 1.36
N HIS A 138 5.99 -4.54 2.61
CA HIS A 138 5.21 -4.22 3.79
C HIS A 138 4.81 -2.74 3.85
N LEU A 139 5.72 -1.82 3.55
CA LEU A 139 5.40 -0.40 3.45
C LEU A 139 4.42 -0.11 2.31
N ILE A 140 4.61 -0.74 1.14
CA ILE A 140 3.68 -0.58 0.02
C ILE A 140 2.27 -1.00 0.44
N VAL A 141 2.08 -2.17 1.06
CA VAL A 141 0.75 -2.70 1.40
C VAL A 141 0.08 -2.06 2.62
N HIS A 142 0.78 -1.19 3.36
CA HIS A 142 0.21 -0.46 4.48
C HIS A 142 0.10 1.05 4.23
N GLN A 143 1.00 1.62 3.43
CA GLN A 143 1.15 3.07 3.28
C GLN A 143 0.81 3.58 1.87
N ILE A 144 1.13 2.82 0.81
CA ILE A 144 1.03 3.29 -0.59
C ILE A 144 -0.19 2.71 -1.31
N LEU A 145 -0.29 1.37 -1.32
CA LEU A 145 -1.38 0.61 -1.91
C LEU A 145 -1.99 -0.32 -0.85
N PRO A 146 -2.75 0.21 0.12
CA PRO A 146 -3.21 -0.61 1.21
C PRO A 146 -4.17 -1.72 0.76
N THR A 147 -3.93 -2.92 1.28
CA THR A 147 -4.77 -4.10 1.02
C THR A 147 -5.27 -4.68 2.33
N GLY A 148 -6.57 -4.96 2.42
CA GLY A 148 -7.13 -5.77 3.52
C GLY A 148 -6.97 -7.27 3.33
N LYS A 149 -6.27 -7.72 2.28
CA LYS A 149 -5.90 -9.14 2.09
C LYS A 149 -4.61 -9.42 2.85
N GLY A 150 -4.41 -10.66 3.30
CA GLY A 150 -3.19 -11.07 3.99
C GLY A 150 -1.90 -10.77 3.20
N TYR A 151 -0.77 -10.61 3.92
CA TYR A 151 0.49 -10.09 3.38
C TYR A 151 1.50 -11.18 2.96
N ALA A 152 1.06 -12.43 2.86
CA ALA A 152 1.91 -13.56 2.49
C ALA A 152 2.24 -13.61 0.98
N LYS A 153 1.42 -12.96 0.16
CA LYS A 153 1.51 -12.98 -1.31
C LYS A 153 1.71 -11.58 -1.87
N LEU A 154 2.33 -11.50 -3.05
CA LEU A 154 2.45 -10.26 -3.82
C LEU A 154 1.47 -10.26 -4.99
N SER A 155 0.77 -9.15 -5.17
CA SER A 155 0.02 -8.89 -6.40
C SER A 155 0.93 -8.33 -7.49
N ARG A 156 0.53 -8.48 -8.77
CA ARG A 156 1.25 -7.91 -9.92
C ARG A 156 1.48 -6.40 -9.77
N MET A 157 0.47 -5.67 -9.27
CA MET A 157 0.59 -4.24 -9.01
C MET A 157 1.62 -3.91 -7.92
N GLN A 158 1.71 -4.72 -6.87
CA GLN A 158 2.72 -4.51 -5.81
C GLN A 158 4.13 -4.77 -6.34
N VAL A 159 4.33 -5.83 -7.14
CA VAL A 159 5.61 -6.11 -7.81
C VAL A 159 5.99 -4.97 -8.75
N PHE A 160 5.04 -4.44 -9.50
CA PHE A 160 5.26 -3.31 -10.39
C PHE A 160 5.67 -2.03 -9.64
N ILE A 161 5.04 -1.73 -8.49
CA ILE A 161 5.45 -0.60 -7.63
C ILE A 161 6.86 -0.84 -7.08
N MET A 162 7.18 -2.06 -6.65
CA MET A 162 8.54 -2.41 -6.22
C MET A 162 9.54 -2.21 -7.36
N TRP A 163 9.21 -2.58 -8.59
CA TRP A 163 10.05 -2.30 -9.76
C TRP A 163 10.27 -0.81 -9.98
N CYS A 164 9.22 0.02 -9.88
CA CYS A 164 9.35 1.47 -10.02
C CYS A 164 10.34 2.02 -8.98
N ILE A 165 10.20 1.59 -7.72
CA ILE A 165 11.07 2.04 -6.62
C ILE A 165 12.51 1.56 -6.81
N LEU A 166 12.72 0.28 -7.08
CA LEU A 166 14.06 -0.30 -7.26
C LEU A 166 14.78 0.22 -8.50
N SER A 167 14.02 0.57 -9.55
CA SER A 167 14.57 1.07 -10.82
C SER A 167 14.57 2.60 -10.90
N LYS A 168 14.23 3.29 -9.80
CA LYS A 168 14.14 4.77 -9.72
C LYS A 168 13.27 5.40 -10.80
N ILE A 169 12.18 4.71 -11.17
CA ILE A 169 11.18 5.24 -12.10
C ILE A 169 10.22 6.13 -11.33
N GLU A 170 10.15 7.40 -11.73
CA GLU A 170 9.15 8.32 -11.19
C GLU A 170 7.75 7.76 -11.45
N PHE A 171 6.97 7.67 -10.39
CA PHE A 171 5.61 7.14 -10.43
C PHE A 171 4.66 8.06 -9.66
N CYS A 172 3.48 8.33 -10.22
CA CYS A 172 2.49 9.21 -9.62
C CYS A 172 1.74 8.51 -8.47
N PHE A 173 2.39 8.42 -7.31
CA PHE A 173 1.82 7.85 -6.08
C PHE A 173 0.54 8.56 -5.60
N PRO A 174 0.42 9.89 -5.64
CA PRO A 174 -0.82 10.58 -5.26
C PRO A 174 -2.02 10.09 -6.08
N LEU A 175 -1.87 9.96 -7.41
CA LEU A 175 -2.96 9.48 -8.26
C LEU A 175 -3.31 8.01 -7.96
N LEU A 176 -2.31 7.16 -7.73
CA LEU A 176 -2.53 5.78 -7.27
C LEU A 176 -3.31 5.71 -5.95
N MET A 177 -3.01 6.60 -5.01
CA MET A 177 -3.69 6.67 -3.71
C MET A 177 -5.15 7.10 -3.88
N LEU A 178 -5.44 8.13 -4.68
CA LEU A 178 -6.82 8.56 -4.96
C LEU A 178 -7.64 7.43 -5.61
N LYS A 179 -7.06 6.72 -6.58
CA LYS A 179 -7.69 5.56 -7.24
C LYS A 179 -7.90 4.40 -6.27
N THR A 180 -7.00 4.25 -5.31
CA THR A 180 -7.14 3.26 -4.22
C THR A 180 -8.27 3.63 -3.26
N MET A 181 -8.47 4.92 -2.95
CA MET A 181 -9.62 5.38 -2.16
C MET A 181 -10.94 5.04 -2.86
N VAL A 182 -11.04 5.35 -4.15
CA VAL A 182 -12.23 5.02 -4.96
C VAL A 182 -12.47 3.51 -4.99
N ARG A 183 -11.43 2.71 -5.26
CA ARG A 183 -11.58 1.25 -5.29
C ARG A 183 -12.04 0.68 -3.96
N ALA A 184 -11.53 1.18 -2.83
CA ALA A 184 -11.95 0.74 -1.50
C ALA A 184 -13.45 1.02 -1.25
N PHE A 185 -13.93 2.18 -1.72
CA PHE A 185 -15.34 2.55 -1.65
C PHE A 185 -16.21 1.72 -2.61
N SER A 186 -15.88 1.69 -3.91
CA SER A 186 -16.69 1.01 -4.93
C SER A 186 -16.81 -0.49 -4.70
N GLN A 187 -15.76 -1.13 -4.17
CA GLN A 187 -15.77 -2.57 -3.87
C GLN A 187 -16.34 -2.88 -2.47
N LYS A 188 -16.88 -1.89 -1.76
CA LYS A 188 -17.43 -2.03 -0.38
C LYS A 188 -16.47 -2.80 0.55
N LYS A 189 -15.17 -2.51 0.46
CA LYS A 189 -14.19 -3.21 1.27
C LYS A 189 -14.44 -2.94 2.75
N LEU A 190 -14.26 -3.98 3.58
CA LEU A 190 -14.34 -3.86 5.03
C LEU A 190 -13.26 -2.92 5.59
N VAL A 191 -12.14 -2.77 4.87
CA VAL A 191 -11.01 -1.93 5.25
C VAL A 191 -10.96 -0.64 4.43
N LEU A 192 -11.13 0.50 5.13
CA LEU A 192 -10.93 1.85 4.58
C LEU A 192 -9.46 2.28 4.74
N PRO A 193 -8.73 2.59 3.65
CA PRO A 193 -7.31 2.91 3.70
C PRO A 193 -7.02 4.37 4.12
N PHE A 194 -5.74 4.64 4.37
CA PHE A 194 -5.15 5.98 4.51
C PHE A 194 -5.63 6.80 5.72
N GLY A 195 -5.84 6.18 6.88
CA GLY A 195 -6.33 6.88 8.07
C GLY A 195 -5.49 8.10 8.45
N SER A 196 -4.18 7.94 8.64
CA SER A 196 -3.28 9.03 9.06
C SER A 196 -3.03 10.06 7.95
N ILE A 197 -3.05 9.62 6.69
CA ILE A 197 -3.00 10.51 5.51
C ILE A 197 -4.25 11.37 5.42
N LEU A 198 -5.43 10.80 5.67
CA LEU A 198 -6.69 11.55 5.67
C LEU A 198 -6.74 12.59 6.78
N THR A 199 -6.04 12.40 7.90
CA THR A 199 -5.87 13.48 8.89
C THR A 199 -5.16 14.70 8.30
N LYS A 200 -4.10 14.52 7.51
CA LYS A 200 -3.46 15.65 6.81
C LYS A 200 -4.40 16.32 5.81
N VAL A 201 -5.20 15.53 5.10
CA VAL A 201 -6.26 16.04 4.21
C VAL A 201 -7.31 16.85 4.99
N PHE A 202 -7.75 16.37 6.16
CA PHE A 202 -8.72 17.07 7.00
C PHE A 202 -8.18 18.40 7.50
N LEU A 203 -6.90 18.44 7.91
CA LEU A 203 -6.23 19.68 8.30
C LEU A 203 -6.14 20.67 7.13
N HIS A 204 -5.78 20.20 5.94
CA HIS A 204 -5.76 21.03 4.73
C HIS A 204 -7.15 21.55 4.35
N GLY A 205 -8.19 20.73 4.50
CA GLY A 205 -9.59 21.12 4.28
C GLY A 205 -10.23 21.88 5.44
N HIS A 206 -9.45 22.30 6.43
CA HIS A 206 -9.90 23.01 7.64
C HIS A 206 -11.03 22.32 8.42
N ILE A 207 -11.09 20.99 8.37
CA ILE A 207 -12.07 20.19 9.11
C ILE A 207 -11.71 20.22 10.60
N PRO A 208 -12.59 20.70 11.49
CA PRO A 208 -12.32 20.72 12.92
C PRO A 208 -12.13 19.30 13.47
N LEU A 209 -11.02 19.07 14.18
CA LEU A 209 -10.69 17.78 14.80
C LEU A 209 -10.98 17.78 16.31
N GLU A 210 -11.28 18.95 16.88
CA GLU A 210 -11.62 19.15 18.27
C GLU A 210 -12.87 18.31 18.63
N GLY A 211 -12.81 17.65 19.79
CA GLY A 211 -13.86 16.74 20.26
C GLY A 211 -13.92 15.38 19.54
N GLU A 212 -13.10 15.13 18.51
CA GLU A 212 -13.03 13.82 17.86
C GLU A 212 -12.09 12.86 18.60
N ILE A 213 -12.43 11.58 18.59
CA ILE A 213 -11.63 10.54 19.23
C ILE A 213 -10.47 10.16 18.29
N ALA A 214 -9.27 10.60 18.65
CA ALA A 214 -8.04 10.27 17.94
C ALA A 214 -7.60 8.83 18.21
N THR A 215 -7.30 8.09 17.14
CA THR A 215 -6.62 6.79 17.20
C THR A 215 -5.16 7.00 16.83
N LYS A 216 -4.24 6.71 17.74
CA LYS A 216 -2.80 6.82 17.48
C LYS A 216 -2.28 5.55 16.81
N LEU A 217 -1.26 5.69 15.96
CA LEU A 217 -0.46 4.54 15.55
C LEU A 217 0.17 3.90 16.79
N LYS A 218 0.17 2.57 16.81
CA LYS A 218 0.81 1.80 17.87
C LYS A 218 2.31 1.70 17.62
N LYS A 219 3.08 1.35 18.64
CA LYS A 219 4.53 1.08 18.48
C LYS A 219 4.84 -0.01 17.45
N GLU A 220 3.90 -0.91 17.21
CA GLU A 220 3.99 -2.01 16.23
C GLU A 220 3.72 -1.58 14.78
N ASP A 221 3.18 -0.37 14.59
CA ASP A 221 2.97 0.23 13.27
C ASP A 221 4.22 0.99 12.78
N THR A 222 5.24 1.12 13.64
CA THR A 222 6.55 1.70 13.30
C THR A 222 7.58 0.60 13.06
N TYR A 223 8.21 0.59 11.89
CA TYR A 223 9.32 -0.31 11.58
C TYR A 223 10.56 0.13 12.35
N ASN A 224 10.83 -0.58 13.44
CA ASN A 224 12.02 -0.47 14.28
C ASN A 224 12.49 -1.88 14.67
N LYS A 225 13.61 -1.98 15.41
CA LYS A 225 14.16 -3.26 15.89
C LYS A 225 13.13 -4.17 16.57
N SER A 226 12.23 -3.60 17.38
CA SER A 226 11.20 -4.37 18.09
C SER A 226 10.17 -4.95 17.13
N THR A 227 9.70 -4.15 16.17
CA THR A 227 8.76 -4.60 15.13
C THR A 227 9.37 -5.69 14.25
N LEU A 228 10.65 -5.55 13.87
CA LEU A 228 11.36 -6.59 13.12
C LEU A 228 11.47 -7.91 13.90
N ASN A 229 11.84 -7.84 15.19
CA ASN A 229 11.87 -9.00 16.08
C ASN A 229 10.49 -9.68 16.21
N ARG A 230 9.41 -8.91 16.16
CA ARG A 230 8.03 -9.43 16.15
C ARG A 230 7.66 -10.07 14.82
N MET A 231 8.18 -9.55 13.72
CA MET A 231 8.03 -10.11 12.37
C MET A 231 8.89 -11.36 12.14
N GLY A 232 9.72 -11.77 13.10
CA GLY A 232 10.57 -12.96 12.99
C GLY A 232 11.98 -12.67 12.47
N TRP A 233 12.34 -11.40 12.26
CA TRP A 233 13.70 -11.03 11.87
C TRP A 233 14.56 -10.83 13.11
N LYS A 234 15.75 -11.45 13.14
CA LYS A 234 16.76 -11.21 14.19
C LYS A 234 18.10 -10.89 13.55
N LYS A 235 18.86 -10.00 14.19
CA LYS A 235 20.23 -9.68 13.78
C LYS A 235 21.21 -10.68 14.43
N GLN A 236 21.93 -11.43 13.61
CA GLN A 236 22.98 -12.36 14.01
C GLN A 236 24.26 -12.02 13.23
N GLU A 237 25.37 -11.80 13.93
CA GLU A 237 26.68 -11.48 13.30
C GLU A 237 26.62 -10.31 12.31
N GLY A 238 25.77 -9.31 12.59
CA GLY A 238 25.59 -8.16 11.70
C GLY A 238 24.54 -8.33 10.60
N ILE A 239 24.04 -9.55 10.37
CA ILE A 239 23.10 -9.90 9.30
C ILE A 239 21.70 -10.14 9.86
N TRP A 240 20.67 -9.65 9.17
CA TRP A 240 19.28 -9.90 9.52
C TRP A 240 18.79 -11.23 8.93
N THR A 241 18.52 -12.20 9.80
CA THR A 241 18.06 -13.55 9.43
C THR A 241 16.62 -13.77 9.87
N TYR A 242 15.83 -14.41 8.99
CA TYR A 242 14.46 -14.78 9.31
C TYR A 242 14.43 -16.05 10.16
N LEU A 243 13.91 -15.94 11.37
CA LEU A 243 13.73 -17.02 12.33
C LEU A 243 12.26 -17.08 12.73
N PRO A 244 11.46 -17.96 12.08
CA PRO A 244 10.07 -18.16 12.44
C PRO A 244 9.97 -18.56 13.92
N LYS A 245 9.10 -17.91 14.70
CA LYS A 245 8.84 -18.33 16.08
C LYS A 245 7.96 -19.59 16.06
N ALA A 246 8.45 -20.68 16.65
CA ALA A 246 7.72 -21.96 16.74
C ALA A 246 6.36 -21.85 17.46
N ASP A 247 6.23 -20.94 18.44
CA ASP A 247 5.04 -20.83 19.31
C ASP A 247 4.11 -19.65 18.97
N GLN A 248 4.26 -19.01 17.81
CA GLN A 248 3.26 -18.09 17.30
C GLN A 248 2.47 -18.75 16.17
N ALA A 249 1.59 -19.70 16.56
CA ALA A 249 0.39 -19.96 15.79
C ALA A 249 -0.28 -18.60 15.46
N PRO A 250 -0.75 -18.41 14.23
CA PRO A 250 -0.54 -17.17 13.53
C PRO A 250 -1.46 -16.09 14.11
N ARG A 251 -0.91 -15.11 14.82
CA ARG A 251 -1.63 -13.83 15.02
C ARG A 251 -1.66 -12.99 13.75
N ILE A 252 -0.82 -13.33 12.76
CA ILE A 252 -0.99 -12.94 11.36
C ILE A 252 -2.33 -13.49 10.82
N ALA A 253 -2.79 -14.64 11.35
CA ALA A 253 -4.10 -15.21 11.05
C ALA A 253 -5.29 -14.55 11.72
N ARG A 254 -5.08 -13.59 12.64
CA ARG A 254 -6.22 -12.82 13.16
C ARG A 254 -6.75 -11.81 12.15
N GLU A 255 -6.03 -11.59 11.04
CA GLU A 255 -6.55 -11.00 9.80
C GLU A 255 -6.91 -12.08 8.73
N GLU A 256 -6.64 -13.37 8.98
CA GLU A 256 -6.91 -14.49 8.04
C GLU A 256 -8.26 -15.20 8.29
N GLN A 257 -9.13 -14.66 9.15
CA GLN A 257 -10.56 -15.02 9.18
C GLN A 257 -11.41 -13.80 8.82
N GLU A 258 -11.39 -13.42 7.55
CA GLU A 258 -12.56 -12.86 6.89
C GLU A 258 -12.78 -13.66 5.61
N ASP A 259 -13.96 -14.27 5.51
CA ASP A 259 -14.41 -15.14 4.44
C ASP A 259 -13.97 -14.63 3.07
N ASN A 260 -13.33 -15.50 2.30
CA ASN A 260 -13.12 -15.26 0.88
C ASN A 260 -14.51 -15.02 0.26
N PRO A 261 -14.84 -13.81 -0.26
CA PRO A 261 -16.15 -13.60 -0.79
C PRO A 261 -16.31 -14.42 -2.08
N TYR A 262 -17.43 -15.14 -2.15
CA TYR A 262 -17.87 -16.13 -3.14
C TYR A 262 -17.64 -15.78 -4.63
N TRP A 263 -17.37 -14.52 -4.98
CA TRP A 263 -17.24 -14.05 -6.36
C TRP A 263 -15.90 -14.37 -7.05
N GLU A 264 -14.84 -14.78 -6.34
CA GLU A 264 -13.60 -15.26 -7.00
C GLU A 264 -13.73 -16.70 -7.55
N ALA A 265 -14.81 -17.42 -7.23
CA ALA A 265 -15.02 -18.82 -7.65
C ALA A 265 -16.03 -19.00 -8.81
N GLN A 266 -16.75 -17.96 -9.24
CA GLN A 266 -17.84 -18.11 -10.23
C GLN A 266 -17.52 -17.69 -11.67
N GLU A 267 -16.35 -17.10 -11.97
CA GLU A 267 -16.00 -16.73 -13.36
C GLU A 267 -15.16 -17.79 -14.11
N GLN A 268 -14.97 -18.98 -13.52
CA GLN A 268 -14.35 -20.13 -14.20
C GLN A 268 -15.34 -21.29 -14.39
N ALA A 269 -16.48 -21.05 -15.03
CA ALA A 269 -17.24 -22.10 -15.73
C ALA A 269 -18.37 -21.49 -16.58
N ALA A 270 -18.09 -21.24 -17.85
CA ALA A 270 -19.12 -21.30 -18.89
C ALA A 270 -18.49 -21.97 -20.12
N PRO A 271 -18.82 -23.23 -20.44
CA PRO A 271 -18.39 -23.81 -21.70
C PRO A 271 -19.18 -23.17 -22.84
N ALA A 272 -18.46 -22.71 -23.86
CA ALA A 272 -19.04 -22.25 -25.11
C ALA A 272 -19.83 -23.39 -25.76
N GLN A 273 -21.10 -23.14 -26.09
CA GLN A 273 -21.88 -24.05 -26.94
C GLN A 273 -21.42 -23.90 -28.39
N PRO A 274 -21.20 -25.00 -29.14
CA PRO A 274 -20.95 -24.93 -30.56
C PRO A 274 -22.27 -24.70 -31.31
N HIS A 275 -22.33 -23.62 -32.09
CA HIS A 275 -23.36 -23.45 -33.11
C HIS A 275 -23.06 -24.40 -34.28
N ALA A 276 -24.05 -25.21 -34.63
CA ALA A 276 -24.17 -25.87 -35.93
C ALA A 276 -25.11 -25.04 -36.82
#